data_AF-A0A3R6YTA0-F1
#
_entry.id   AF-A0A3R6YTA0-F1
#
_cell.length_a   1.000
_cell.length_b   1.000
_cell.length_c   1.000
_cell.angle_alpha   90.00
_cell.angle_beta   90.00
_cell.angle_gamma   90.00
#
_symmetry.space_group_name_H-M   'P 1'
#
loop_
_entity.id
_entity.type
_entity.pdbx_description
1 polymer ?
#
loop_
_entity_poly.entity_id
_entity_poly.type
_entity_poly.pdbx_seq_one_letter_code
_entity_poly.pdbx_strand_id
1 'polypeptide(L)' 'MKAYKPSSATYKDSIPIVETTDTNHADNVNQAPKQLIENDIALKEQMDGYGFSVVDGTLCVTYESEE' A
#
# COMPACT_ATOMS: atom_id res chain seq x y z
N MET A 1 -1.09 17.81 -13.69
CA MET A 1 -1.33 16.48 -13.09
C MET A 1 -1.82 16.69 -11.65
N LYS A 2 -2.82 15.93 -11.19
CA LYS A 2 -3.21 15.93 -9.77
C LYS A 2 -2.36 14.87 -9.05
N ALA A 3 -1.81 15.22 -7.89
CA ALA A 3 -1.17 14.23 -7.02
C ALA A 3 -2.25 13.35 -6.38
N TYR A 4 -1.98 12.06 -6.26
CA TYR A 4 -2.82 11.12 -5.55
C TYR A 4 -2.12 10.74 -4.24
N LYS A 5 -2.81 10.94 -3.11
CA LYS A 5 -2.42 10.49 -1.78
C LYS A 5 -3.68 9.99 -1.07
N PRO A 6 -3.78 8.71 -0.70
CA PRO A 6 -4.94 8.21 0.02
C PRO A 6 -5.01 8.82 1.42
N SER A 7 -6.21 9.12 1.90
CA SER A 7 -6.44 9.57 3.29
C SER A 7 -6.37 8.40 4.29
N SER A 8 -6.70 7.20 3.82
CA SER A 8 -6.60 5.93 4.52
C SER A 8 -6.29 4.86 3.47
N ALA A 9 -5.24 4.08 3.68
CA ALA A 9 -4.89 2.99 2.77
C ALA A 9 -5.63 1.71 3.17
N THR A 10 -6.16 0.97 2.19
CA THR A 10 -6.82 -0.32 2.46
C THR A 10 -6.24 -1.38 1.53
N TYR A 11 -5.67 -2.42 2.15
CA TYR A 11 -5.18 -3.57 1.39
C TYR A 11 -6.34 -4.32 0.72
N LYS A 12 -6.15 -4.69 -0.55
CA LYS A 12 -7.00 -5.65 -1.26
C LYS A 12 -6.16 -6.75 -1.88
N ASP A 13 -6.63 -7.98 -1.71
CA ASP A 13 -6.01 -9.19 -2.26
C ASP A 13 -6.21 -9.33 -3.77
N SER A 14 -7.22 -8.66 -4.33
CA SER A 14 -7.48 -8.61 -5.76
C SER A 14 -7.43 -7.17 -6.28
N ILE A 15 -6.80 -7.02 -7.44
CA ILE A 15 -6.75 -5.77 -8.19
C ILE A 15 -7.56 -5.97 -9.46
N PRO A 16 -8.63 -5.21 -9.71
CA PRO A 16 -9.38 -5.31 -10.94
C PRO A 16 -8.47 -4.88 -12.10
N ILE A 17 -8.32 -5.75 -13.09
CA ILE A 17 -7.71 -5.39 -14.37
C ILE A 17 -8.75 -4.67 -15.23
N VAL A 18 -8.30 -3.59 -15.85
CA VAL A 18 -9.17 -2.78 -16.70
C VAL A 18 -9.19 -3.42 -18.07
N GLU A 19 -10.36 -3.92 -18.47
CA GLU A 19 -10.54 -4.50 -19.79
C GLU A 19 -10.40 -3.42 -20.88
N THR A 20 -9.75 -3.76 -21.98
CA THR A 20 -9.50 -2.83 -23.10
C THR A 20 -10.77 -2.46 -23.87
N THR A 21 -11.84 -3.25 -23.72
CA THR A 21 -13.14 -3.04 -24.34
C THR A 21 -14.14 -2.32 -23.45
N ASP A 22 -13.73 -1.89 -22.25
CA ASP A 22 -14.58 -1.13 -21.34
C ASP A 22 -14.84 0.27 -21.92
N THR A 23 -16.11 0.65 -22.08
CA THR A 23 -16.52 1.99 -22.55
C THR A 23 -15.93 3.12 -21.69
N ASN A 24 -15.61 2.84 -20.42
CA ASN A 24 -14.98 3.76 -19.46
C ASN A 24 -13.48 3.46 -19.23
N HIS A 25 -12.80 2.80 -20.17
CA HIS A 25 -11.39 2.38 -20.04
C HIS A 25 -10.47 3.51 -19.53
N ALA A 26 -10.62 4.73 -20.03
CA ALA A 26 -9.80 5.87 -19.63
C ALA A 26 -9.95 6.27 -18.15
N ASP A 27 -11.16 6.16 -17.60
CA ASP A 27 -11.43 6.44 -16.18
C ASP A 27 -10.97 5.29 -15.28
N ASN A 28 -11.09 4.06 -15.80
CA ASN A 28 -10.78 2.84 -15.07
C ASN A 28 -9.28 2.52 -15.03
N VAL A 29 -8.48 2.94 -16.02
CA VAL A 29 -7.01 2.73 -16.10
C VAL A 29 -6.28 3.17 -14.82
N ASN A 30 -6.82 4.16 -14.10
CA ASN A 30 -6.21 4.65 -12.87
C ASN A 30 -6.54 3.82 -11.62
N GLN A 31 -7.46 2.87 -11.68
CA GLN A 31 -7.89 2.10 -10.50
C GLN A 31 -6.80 1.12 -10.04
N ALA A 32 -6.21 0.36 -10.97
CA ALA A 32 -5.18 -0.61 -10.63
C ALA A 32 -3.91 0.03 -10.04
N PRO A 33 -3.34 1.11 -10.62
CA PRO A 33 -2.20 1.81 -10.02
C PRO A 33 -2.52 2.43 -8.66
N LYS A 34 -3.74 2.97 -8.46
CA LYS A 34 -4.16 3.49 -7.14
C LYS A 34 -4.21 2.38 -6.10
N GLN A 35 -4.80 1.24 -6.43
CA GLN A 35 -4.89 0.12 -5.50
C GLN A 35 -3.51 -0.46 -5.15
N LEU A 36 -2.55 -0.47 -6.09
CA LEU A 36 -1.17 -0.85 -5.81
C LEU A 36 -0.51 0.09 -4.79
N ILE A 37 -0.70 1.40 -4.94
CA ILE A 37 -0.18 2.40 -3.99
C ILE A 37 -0.85 2.22 -2.61
N GLU A 38 -2.16 2.00 -2.55
CA GLU A 38 -2.85 1.75 -1.28
C GLU A 38 -2.36 0.46 -0.60
N ASN A 39 -2.15 -0.62 -1.35
CA ASN A 39 -1.63 -1.87 -0.79
C ASN A 39 -0.22 -1.68 -0.19
N ASP A 40 0.67 -0.97 -0.88
CA ASP A 40 2.03 -0.70 -0.41
C ASP A 40 2.04 0.12 0.89
N ILE A 41 1.21 1.17 0.96
CA ILE A 41 1.06 1.99 2.17
C ILE A 41 0.49 1.15 3.32
N ALA A 42 -0.57 0.38 3.08
CA ALA A 42 -1.19 -0.44 4.12
C ALA A 42 -0.22 -1.49 4.69
N LEU A 43 0.59 -2.12 3.83
CA LEU A 43 1.61 -3.08 4.26
C LEU A 43 2.73 -2.39 5.04
N LYS A 44 3.16 -1.20 4.62
CA LYS A 44 4.16 -0.41 5.33
C LYS A 44 3.68 -0.02 6.73
N GLU A 45 2.45 0.46 6.85
CA GLU A 45 1.85 0.82 8.15
C GLU A 45 1.71 -0.40 9.07
N GLN A 46 1.34 -1.57 8.53
CA GLN A 46 1.33 -2.82 9.28
C GLN A 46 2.74 -3.19 9.77
N MET A 47 3.75 -3.15 8.89
CA MET A 47 5.15 -3.42 9.24
C MET A 47 5.67 -2.48 10.32
N ASP A 48 5.33 -1.19 10.25
CA ASP A 48 5.70 -0.20 11.26
C ASP A 48 5.06 -0.50 12.62
N GLY A 49 3.82 -1.02 12.62
CA GLY A 49 3.13 -1.46 13.82
C GLY A 49 3.77 -2.68 14.51
N TYR A 50 4.51 -3.50 13.77
CA TYR A 50 5.22 -4.66 14.33
C TYR A 50 6.58 -4.32 14.97
N GLY A 51 7.00 -3.04 14.95
CA GLY A 51 8.24 -2.60 15.63
C GLY A 51 9.53 -3.03 14.92
N PHE A 52 9.44 -3.43 13.65
CA PHE A 52 10.61 -3.69 12.81
C PHE A 52 11.15 -2.38 12.23
N SER A 53 12.48 -2.22 12.26
CA SER A 53 13.17 -1.11 11.60
C SER A 53 14.45 -1.60 10.92
N VAL A 54 14.95 -0.87 9.94
CA VAL A 54 16.26 -1.14 9.33
C VAL A 54 17.20 0.00 9.69
N VAL A 55 18.25 -0.32 10.45
CA VAL A 55 19.29 0.62 10.89
C VAL A 55 20.62 0.17 10.28
N ASP A 56 21.22 1.01 9.44
CA ASP A 56 22.49 0.72 8.75
C ASP A 56 22.51 -0.65 8.02
N GLY A 57 21.39 -1.01 7.38
CA GLY A 57 21.23 -2.27 6.66
C GLY A 57 20.98 -3.49 7.56
N THR A 58 20.87 -3.29 8.88
CA THR A 58 20.55 -4.33 9.86
C THR A 58 19.08 -4.27 10.23
N LEU A 59 18.39 -5.42 10.23
CA LEU A 59 17.02 -5.55 10.71
C LEU A 59 16.99 -5.50 12.24
N CYS A 60 16.31 -4.52 12.81
CA CYS A 60 16.15 -4.30 14.24
C CYS A 60 14.68 -4.56 14.65
N VAL A 61 14.48 -5.16 15.82
CA VAL A 61 13.15 -5.43 16.40
C VAL A 61 13.09 -4.77 17.76
N THR A 62 12.05 -3.98 17.99
CA THR A 62 11.78 -3.37 19.29
C THR A 62 10.80 -4.27 20.04
N TYR A 63 11.14 -4.69 21.26
CA TYR A 63 10.23 -5.42 22.14
C TYR A 63 10.11 -4.64 23.45
N GLU A 64 8.91 -4.58 24.02
CA GLU A 64 8.73 -4.12 25.38
C GLU A 64 9.16 -5.25 26.33
N SER A 65 10.00 -4.95 27.32
CA SER A 65 10.34 -5.90 28.36
C SER A 65 9.14 -6.06 29.31
N GLU A 66 8.69 -7.30 29.53
CA GLU A 66 7.76 -7.58 30.63
C GLU A 66 8.46 -7.28 31.97
N GLU A 67 7.81 -6.45 32.80
CA GLU A 67 8.29 -5.99 34.12
C GLU A 67 8.14 -7.08 35.20
#